data_AF-A0A954ZPZ3-F1
#
_entry.id   AF-A0A954ZPZ3-F1
#
_cell.length_a   1.000
_cell.length_b   1.000
_cell.length_c   1.000
_cell.angle_alpha   90.00
_cell.angle_beta   90.00
_cell.angle_gamma   90.00
#
_symmetry.space_group_name_H-M   'P 1'
#
loop_
_entity.id
_entity.type
_entity.pdbx_description
1 polymer ?
#
loop_
_entity_poly.entity_id
_entity_poly.type
_entity_poly.pdbx_seq_one_letter_code
_entity_poly.pdbx_strand_id
1 'polypeptide(L)'
;MSLISISGTALAGPEPTPIPIDLSKVQTFGVTSLGEVTSSLPDLGNTNRGTECQLANTYASESFAGGTYLVQAGFVEGEIMAARYTLPASVFPIRIDLIEALIGTAGTTIQTTTQWSVLVWDGPPSTGTLVASYSSDDVILPHIVIPPGPAQAVDVAFSIDPGDPEQIFITNSSGTNSFTIGFRIDQHQSQSGTGCITPPPQNQNAFPLTDNTGVASQTGNWIYAFDCGVFGCPAGWSTFQSFPALCTPSGDWMLQATWTSFTCEAQTGACCDGSAECFDLTEAECLNIGGAWQGAGTQCATTNCPIPEGACCLTNGNCLFLTEDNCDLIGGTWQGANVQCNGSLCPIGAACLPDGTCIEGVTALEASAMGGTFLGVGSTCMNANCPQPTGACCITSTANCLILSEENCDLIPGAVWLGMGTICDGDGDTIPDGTCNPPSPCLADTNGDGMLSPADFSAWVAAFNAQAPACDQNTDGSCTPADFSAWVANYNAGC
;
A
#
# COMPACT_ATOMS: atom_id res chain seq x y z
N MET A 1 53.72 -10.64 -12.90
CA MET A 1 54.31 -11.69 -13.76
C MET A 1 53.21 -12.17 -14.68
N SER A 2 53.38 -12.09 -16.00
CA SER A 2 52.35 -12.49 -16.97
C SER A 2 52.80 -13.73 -17.75
N LEU A 3 51.85 -14.68 -17.84
CA LEU A 3 51.63 -15.72 -18.86
C LEU A 3 52.55 -16.97 -18.94
N ILE A 4 51.83 -18.09 -19.09
CA ILE A 4 52.22 -19.43 -19.57
C ILE A 4 52.74 -20.42 -18.52
N SER A 5 52.03 -21.54 -18.44
CA SER A 5 52.31 -22.73 -17.64
C SER A 5 53.72 -23.26 -17.89
N ILE A 6 54.56 -23.21 -16.85
CA ILE A 6 55.56 -24.23 -16.59
C ILE A 6 55.58 -24.48 -15.09
N SER A 7 55.41 -25.74 -14.73
CA SER A 7 55.46 -26.33 -13.40
C SER A 7 56.60 -25.78 -12.51
N GLY A 8 56.27 -25.36 -11.29
CA GLY A 8 57.25 -25.13 -10.21
C GLY A 8 56.90 -23.96 -9.27
N THR A 9 56.29 -24.29 -8.13
CA THR A 9 56.34 -23.62 -6.81
C THR A 9 56.66 -22.11 -6.70
N ALA A 10 55.67 -21.39 -6.17
CA ALA A 10 55.75 -20.21 -5.29
C ALA A 10 56.24 -18.87 -5.87
N LEU A 11 55.29 -17.99 -6.21
CA LEU A 11 55.09 -16.64 -5.63
C LEU A 11 53.80 -16.06 -6.26
N ALA A 12 52.64 -16.38 -5.67
CA ALA A 12 51.32 -15.99 -6.14
C ALA A 12 50.81 -14.73 -5.43
N GLY A 13 50.36 -13.75 -6.19
CA GLY A 13 49.42 -12.70 -5.75
C GLY A 13 48.26 -12.67 -6.76
N PRO A 14 47.00 -12.52 -6.31
CA PRO A 14 45.84 -12.63 -7.20
C PRO A 14 45.71 -11.39 -8.10
N GLU A 15 45.32 -11.63 -9.34
CA GLU A 15 44.74 -10.64 -10.25
C GLU A 15 43.55 -9.95 -9.56
N PRO A 16 43.36 -8.62 -9.64
CA PRO A 16 42.18 -7.97 -9.09
C PRO A 16 40.97 -8.33 -9.96
N THR A 17 40.40 -9.51 -9.72
CA THR A 17 39.13 -9.94 -10.29
C THR A 17 38.01 -9.04 -9.76
N PRO A 18 37.05 -8.61 -10.60
CA PRO A 18 35.87 -7.90 -10.13
C PRO A 18 35.20 -8.68 -9.00
N ILE A 19 34.83 -7.99 -7.92
CA ILE A 19 34.26 -8.64 -6.74
C ILE A 19 32.74 -8.43 -6.76
N PRO A 20 31.94 -9.51 -6.83
CA PRO A 20 30.50 -9.40 -6.73
C PRO A 20 30.11 -8.99 -5.31
N ILE A 21 29.24 -7.99 -5.21
CA ILE A 21 28.62 -7.54 -3.96
C ILE A 21 27.10 -7.47 -4.15
N ASP A 22 26.37 -7.76 -3.08
CA ASP A 22 24.91 -7.66 -3.03
C ASP A 22 24.55 -6.66 -1.94
N LEU A 23 23.81 -5.62 -2.32
CA LEU A 23 23.44 -4.52 -1.44
C LEU A 23 21.91 -4.37 -1.43
N SER A 24 21.31 -4.57 -0.26
CA SER A 24 19.89 -4.29 -0.05
C SER A 24 19.54 -2.81 -0.13
N LYS A 25 20.54 -1.94 0.08
CA LYS A 25 20.43 -0.49 -0.01
C LYS A 25 21.77 0.14 -0.38
N VAL A 26 21.73 1.17 -1.21
CA VAL A 26 22.83 2.10 -1.48
C VAL A 26 22.51 3.45 -0.81
N GLN A 27 23.51 4.08 -0.21
CA GLN A 27 23.33 5.41 0.39
C GLN A 27 23.50 6.50 -0.67
N THR A 28 22.54 7.41 -0.79
CA THR A 28 22.71 8.61 -1.61
C THR A 28 23.57 9.64 -0.88
N PHE A 29 24.57 10.13 -1.58
CA PHE A 29 25.41 11.27 -1.25
C PHE A 29 25.17 12.34 -2.31
N GLY A 30 24.12 13.12 -2.08
CA GLY A 30 23.77 14.21 -2.97
C GLY A 30 24.61 15.44 -2.65
N VAL A 31 25.16 16.06 -3.69
CA VAL A 31 25.98 17.25 -3.58
C VAL A 31 25.65 18.22 -4.71
N THR A 32 25.51 19.51 -4.41
CA THR A 32 25.29 20.54 -5.44
C THR A 32 26.61 21.19 -5.87
N SER A 33 26.64 21.84 -7.04
CA SER A 33 27.79 22.63 -7.50
C SER A 33 28.22 23.73 -6.52
N LEU A 34 27.31 24.19 -5.65
CA LEU A 34 27.56 25.16 -4.57
C LEU A 34 27.96 24.51 -3.23
N GLY A 35 28.04 23.18 -3.18
CA GLY A 35 28.50 22.43 -2.00
C GLY A 35 27.42 22.09 -0.98
N GLU A 36 26.14 22.22 -1.31
CA GLU A 36 25.07 21.74 -0.44
C GLU A 36 25.03 20.21 -0.45
N VAL A 37 24.99 19.60 0.73
CA VAL A 37 25.00 18.14 0.89
C VAL A 37 23.64 17.65 1.37
N THR A 38 23.10 16.63 0.70
CA THR A 38 21.83 15.99 1.03
C THR A 38 21.95 14.46 1.03
N SER A 39 21.03 13.81 1.75
CA SER A 39 20.92 12.34 1.82
C SER A 39 19.85 11.78 0.89
N SER A 40 19.25 12.63 0.07
CA SER A 40 18.34 12.31 -1.04
C SER A 40 18.92 12.82 -2.35
N LEU A 41 18.28 12.50 -3.48
CA LEU A 41 18.59 13.19 -4.74
C LEU A 41 18.38 14.71 -4.55
N PRO A 42 19.31 15.54 -5.04
CA PRO A 42 19.16 17.00 -4.99
C PRO A 42 17.97 17.50 -5.82
N ASP A 43 17.48 18.70 -5.52
CA ASP A 43 16.50 19.38 -6.37
C ASP A 43 17.15 19.72 -7.71
N LEU A 44 16.55 19.22 -8.80
CA LEU A 44 17.05 19.42 -10.16
C LEU A 44 16.63 20.79 -10.74
N GLY A 45 15.86 21.56 -9.97
CA GLY A 45 15.32 22.86 -10.35
C GLY A 45 14.17 22.74 -11.33
N ASN A 46 13.04 23.34 -10.97
CA ASN A 46 11.94 23.51 -11.92
C ASN A 46 12.38 24.40 -13.09
N THR A 47 12.45 23.84 -14.29
CA THR A 47 12.86 24.57 -15.50
C THR A 47 11.76 25.46 -16.08
N ASN A 48 10.61 25.60 -15.38
CA ASN A 48 9.34 26.06 -15.94
C ASN A 48 8.95 25.27 -17.22
N ARG A 49 9.54 24.09 -17.41
CA ARG A 49 9.23 23.13 -18.48
C ARG A 49 8.77 21.84 -17.80
N GLY A 50 7.83 21.13 -18.41
CA GLY A 50 7.31 19.88 -17.87
C GLY A 50 8.42 18.86 -17.63
N THR A 51 8.19 17.89 -16.73
CA THR A 51 9.16 16.83 -16.43
C THR A 51 9.55 16.02 -17.67
N GLU A 52 8.70 16.00 -18.69
CA GLU A 52 8.93 15.39 -20.01
C GLU A 52 10.14 15.93 -20.78
N CYS A 53 10.58 17.15 -20.48
CA CYS A 53 11.76 17.75 -21.09
C CYS A 53 13.06 17.39 -20.36
N GLN A 54 12.94 16.77 -19.18
CA GLN A 54 14.03 16.29 -18.36
C GLN A 54 14.09 14.76 -18.43
N LEU A 55 15.15 14.22 -19.01
CA LEU A 55 15.31 12.80 -19.25
C LEU A 55 16.61 12.29 -18.61
N ALA A 56 16.60 11.02 -18.22
CA ALA A 56 17.78 10.34 -17.71
C ALA A 56 18.30 9.32 -18.73
N ASN A 57 19.63 9.19 -18.82
CA ASN A 57 20.29 8.13 -19.57
C ASN A 57 21.29 7.38 -18.70
N THR A 58 21.21 6.06 -18.78
CA THR A 58 22.17 5.11 -18.19
C THR A 58 22.30 3.91 -19.13
N TYR A 59 23.45 3.24 -19.09
CA TYR A 59 23.61 1.91 -19.69
C TYR A 59 23.47 0.79 -18.67
N ALA A 60 23.61 1.10 -17.38
CA ALA A 60 23.41 0.15 -16.32
C ALA A 60 21.96 -0.33 -16.29
N SER A 61 21.81 -1.63 -16.06
CA SER A 61 20.53 -2.31 -15.90
C SER A 61 20.10 -2.43 -14.44
N GLU A 62 21.05 -2.33 -13.52
CA GLU A 62 20.81 -2.39 -12.07
C GLU A 62 20.33 -1.05 -11.51
N SER A 63 19.59 -1.10 -10.40
CA SER A 63 19.10 0.09 -9.71
C SER A 63 20.24 0.82 -9.02
N PHE A 64 20.14 2.14 -8.85
CA PHE A 64 21.08 2.93 -8.03
C PHE A 64 20.73 2.91 -6.54
N ALA A 65 19.60 2.29 -6.16
CA ALA A 65 19.13 2.22 -4.77
C ALA A 65 19.51 0.91 -4.04
N GLY A 66 19.98 -0.11 -4.76
CA GLY A 66 20.22 -1.47 -4.24
C GLY A 66 20.17 -2.50 -5.36
N GLY A 67 21.01 -3.54 -5.27
CA GLY A 67 21.20 -4.49 -6.37
C GLY A 67 22.46 -5.33 -6.23
N THR A 68 22.79 -6.07 -7.29
CA THR A 68 24.03 -6.85 -7.39
C THR A 68 25.01 -6.16 -8.32
N TYR A 69 26.21 -5.86 -7.81
CA TYR A 69 27.22 -5.09 -8.54
C TYR A 69 28.56 -5.81 -8.58
N LEU A 70 29.43 -5.38 -9.50
CA LEU A 70 30.81 -5.80 -9.57
C LEU A 70 31.73 -4.62 -9.22
N VAL A 71 32.51 -4.77 -8.15
CA VAL A 71 33.51 -3.78 -7.71
C VAL A 71 34.74 -3.85 -8.61
N GLN A 72 35.09 -2.75 -9.28
CA GLN A 72 36.26 -2.66 -10.16
C GLN A 72 37.53 -2.35 -9.36
N ALA A 73 37.96 -3.30 -8.54
CA ALA A 73 39.02 -3.13 -7.54
C ALA A 73 40.46 -2.95 -8.11
N GLY A 74 40.60 -2.94 -9.44
CA GLY A 74 41.85 -2.64 -10.15
C GLY A 74 41.98 -1.18 -10.57
N PHE A 75 40.95 -0.36 -10.35
CA PHE A 75 40.89 1.03 -10.82
C PHE A 75 41.85 1.92 -10.02
N VAL A 76 42.81 2.56 -10.69
CA VAL A 76 43.88 3.34 -10.05
C VAL A 76 43.61 4.84 -10.07
N GLU A 77 44.38 5.59 -9.27
CA GLU A 77 44.33 7.06 -9.27
C GLU A 77 44.61 7.62 -10.69
N GLY A 78 43.78 8.57 -11.12
CA GLY A 78 43.86 9.21 -12.43
C GLY A 78 43.06 8.52 -13.53
N GLU A 79 42.53 7.31 -13.30
CA GLU A 79 41.62 6.65 -14.25
C GLU A 79 40.23 7.27 -14.21
N ILE A 80 39.53 7.22 -15.35
CA ILE A 80 38.19 7.80 -15.50
C ILE A 80 37.25 6.74 -16.04
N MET A 81 36.17 6.44 -15.31
CA MET A 81 35.02 5.72 -15.86
C MET A 81 34.13 6.74 -16.57
N ALA A 82 33.67 6.43 -17.78
CA ALA A 82 32.86 7.39 -18.53
C ALA A 82 31.77 6.69 -19.36
N ALA A 83 30.67 7.40 -19.55
CA ALA A 83 29.56 6.96 -20.38
C ALA A 83 29.22 8.06 -21.40
N ARG A 84 29.21 7.69 -22.67
CA ARG A 84 28.82 8.57 -23.78
C ARG A 84 27.39 8.26 -24.19
N TYR A 85 26.51 9.26 -24.11
CA TYR A 85 25.12 9.13 -24.55
C TYR A 85 24.92 9.91 -25.86
N THR A 86 24.36 9.23 -26.87
CA THR A 86 24.00 9.85 -28.15
C THR A 86 22.51 10.17 -28.14
N LEU A 87 22.17 11.41 -28.46
CA LEU A 87 20.81 11.93 -28.45
C LEU A 87 20.38 12.36 -29.86
N PRO A 88 19.07 12.48 -30.14
CA PRO A 88 18.60 13.11 -31.37
C PRO A 88 19.13 14.54 -31.50
N ALA A 89 19.57 14.95 -32.70
CA ALA A 89 20.09 16.30 -32.92
C ALA A 89 19.08 17.41 -32.55
N SER A 90 17.78 17.10 -32.63
CA SER A 90 16.69 18.03 -32.35
C SER A 90 16.57 18.43 -30.89
N VAL A 91 17.16 17.70 -29.95
CA VAL A 91 17.04 18.02 -28.50
C VAL A 91 18.09 19.02 -28.01
N PHE A 92 19.10 19.34 -28.82
CA PHE A 92 20.16 20.28 -28.45
C PHE A 92 19.72 21.74 -28.70
N PRO A 93 20.12 22.70 -27.84
CA PRO A 93 21.00 22.52 -26.70
C PRO A 93 20.29 21.88 -25.49
N ILE A 94 21.07 21.14 -24.69
CA ILE A 94 20.64 20.55 -23.43
C ILE A 94 21.42 21.16 -22.27
N ARG A 95 20.87 21.10 -21.06
CA ARG A 95 21.57 21.36 -19.80
C ARG A 95 21.69 20.06 -19.02
N ILE A 96 22.83 19.81 -18.40
CA ILE A 96 23.01 18.68 -17.48
C ILE A 96 22.51 19.11 -16.10
N ASP A 97 21.60 18.34 -15.52
CA ASP A 97 20.94 18.63 -14.25
C ASP A 97 21.53 17.79 -13.11
N LEU A 98 21.78 16.51 -13.36
CA LEU A 98 22.30 15.54 -12.39
C LEU A 98 23.26 14.55 -13.05
N ILE A 99 24.32 14.19 -12.33
CA ILE A 99 25.24 13.13 -12.66
C ILE A 99 25.34 12.20 -11.45
N GLU A 100 25.04 10.93 -11.65
CA GLU A 100 25.10 9.89 -10.63
C GLU A 100 26.21 8.89 -10.95
N ALA A 101 26.94 8.47 -9.93
CA ALA A 101 28.02 7.52 -10.02
C ALA A 101 28.06 6.62 -8.77
N LEU A 102 28.00 5.29 -8.95
CA LEU A 102 28.16 4.38 -7.82
C LEU A 102 29.62 4.09 -7.52
N ILE A 103 30.03 4.41 -6.29
CA ILE A 103 31.34 4.11 -5.72
C ILE A 103 31.14 3.20 -4.51
N GLY A 104 31.81 2.06 -4.50
CA GLY A 104 31.59 1.05 -3.47
C GLY A 104 32.84 0.31 -3.03
N THR A 105 32.68 -0.45 -1.96
CA THR A 105 33.73 -1.26 -1.36
C THR A 105 33.29 -2.73 -1.34
N ALA A 106 34.26 -3.63 -1.45
CA ALA A 106 34.04 -5.07 -1.24
C ALA A 106 34.09 -5.47 0.25
N GLY A 107 34.05 -4.50 1.16
CA GLY A 107 34.30 -4.66 2.59
C GLY A 107 35.70 -4.17 2.99
N THR A 108 35.76 -3.30 3.99
CA THR A 108 36.96 -2.56 4.36
C THR A 108 37.28 -2.70 5.85
N THR A 109 38.58 -2.72 6.15
CA THR A 109 39.08 -2.76 7.53
C THR A 109 39.31 -1.39 8.14
N ILE A 110 39.33 -0.35 7.30
CA ILE A 110 39.46 1.06 7.70
C ILE A 110 38.43 1.91 6.96
N GLN A 111 38.18 3.12 7.46
CA GLN A 111 37.41 4.11 6.71
C GLN A 111 38.14 4.45 5.41
N THR A 112 37.38 4.57 4.31
CA THR A 112 37.92 4.99 3.03
C THR A 112 37.54 6.44 2.77
N THR A 113 38.51 7.29 2.49
CA THR A 113 38.30 8.63 1.93
C THR A 113 38.78 8.64 0.48
N THR A 114 37.88 8.94 -0.45
CA THR A 114 38.16 8.99 -1.89
C THR A 114 37.95 10.40 -2.41
N GLN A 115 38.99 10.97 -3.01
CA GLN A 115 38.91 12.23 -3.74
C GLN A 115 38.51 11.94 -5.18
N TRP A 116 37.58 12.72 -5.71
CA TRP A 116 36.92 12.43 -6.97
C TRP A 116 36.67 13.69 -7.79
N SER A 117 36.54 13.49 -9.10
CA SER A 117 36.12 14.54 -10.02
C SER A 117 35.01 14.05 -10.93
N VAL A 118 34.02 14.92 -11.18
CA VAL A 118 33.03 14.76 -12.25
C VAL A 118 33.42 15.63 -13.42
N LEU A 119 33.40 15.05 -14.61
CA LEU A 119 33.81 15.69 -15.86
C LEU A 119 32.72 15.52 -16.91
N VAL A 120 32.51 16.55 -17.73
CA VAL A 120 31.48 16.54 -18.78
C VAL A 120 32.07 17.03 -20.10
N TRP A 121 31.78 16.31 -21.18
CA TRP A 121 32.20 16.66 -22.54
C TRP A 121 31.00 16.86 -23.48
N ASP A 122 31.11 17.83 -24.38
CA ASP A 122 30.35 17.90 -25.63
C ASP A 122 31.04 16.99 -26.65
N GLY A 123 30.40 15.87 -26.98
CA GLY A 123 30.95 14.83 -27.84
C GLY A 123 31.67 13.69 -27.09
N PRO A 124 32.40 12.82 -27.80
CA PRO A 124 33.21 11.76 -27.20
C PRO A 124 34.34 12.34 -26.34
N PRO A 125 34.80 11.66 -25.27
CA PRO A 125 35.80 12.22 -24.36
C PRO A 125 37.21 12.32 -24.98
N SER A 126 37.48 11.60 -26.08
CA SER A 126 38.77 11.60 -26.77
C SER A 126 38.92 12.70 -27.84
N THR A 127 37.81 13.18 -28.41
CA THR A 127 37.81 14.13 -29.54
C THR A 127 36.89 15.33 -29.33
N GLY A 128 35.96 15.24 -28.38
CA GLY A 128 35.04 16.29 -27.99
C GLY A 128 35.69 17.34 -27.09
N THR A 129 34.87 18.29 -26.65
CA THR A 129 35.33 19.41 -25.82
C THR A 129 34.92 19.18 -24.37
N LEU A 130 35.87 19.24 -23.44
CA LEU A 130 35.57 19.26 -22.01
C LEU A 130 34.85 20.58 -21.68
N VAL A 131 33.59 20.49 -21.25
CA VAL A 131 32.76 21.67 -20.94
C VAL A 131 32.73 21.99 -19.46
N ALA A 132 32.92 21.01 -18.59
CA ALA A 132 32.89 21.19 -17.15
C ALA A 132 33.75 20.15 -16.43
N SER A 133 34.34 20.54 -15.30
CA SER A 133 35.09 19.67 -14.40
C SER A 133 34.96 20.19 -12.98
N TYR A 134 34.47 19.34 -12.08
CA TYR A 134 34.30 19.62 -10.66
C TYR A 134 35.08 18.59 -9.86
N SER A 135 35.86 19.03 -8.88
CA SER A 135 36.73 18.17 -8.08
C SER A 135 36.42 18.34 -6.61
N SER A 136 36.34 17.24 -5.88
CA SER A 136 36.19 17.26 -4.43
C SER A 136 37.42 17.87 -3.77
N ASP A 137 37.22 18.84 -2.88
CA ASP A 137 38.27 19.59 -2.20
C ASP A 137 38.04 19.72 -0.68
N ASP A 138 36.97 19.10 -0.14
CA ASP A 138 36.53 19.22 1.26
C ASP A 138 36.21 20.66 1.71
N VAL A 139 36.10 21.61 0.77
CA VAL A 139 35.70 23.00 1.04
C VAL A 139 34.32 23.26 0.48
N ILE A 140 34.14 23.00 -0.82
CA ILE A 140 32.85 23.11 -1.51
C ILE A 140 32.32 21.69 -1.73
N LEU A 141 33.14 20.85 -2.36
CA LEU A 141 32.74 19.50 -2.73
C LEU A 141 33.39 18.50 -1.78
N PRO A 142 32.63 17.84 -0.89
CA PRO A 142 33.18 16.87 0.05
C PRO A 142 33.74 15.62 -0.65
N HIS A 143 34.79 15.05 -0.05
CA HIS A 143 35.28 13.73 -0.41
C HIS A 143 34.26 12.65 -0.06
N ILE A 144 34.34 11.51 -0.74
CA ILE A 144 33.51 10.34 -0.42
C ILE A 144 34.12 9.64 0.78
N VAL A 145 33.33 9.45 1.83
CA VAL A 145 33.76 8.77 3.06
C VAL A 145 32.87 7.55 3.30
N ILE A 146 33.45 6.34 3.24
CA ILE A 146 32.74 5.09 3.54
C ILE A 146 33.35 4.47 4.81
N PRO A 147 32.56 4.20 5.87
CA PRO A 147 33.06 3.65 7.11
C PRO A 147 33.54 2.20 6.96
N PRO A 148 34.43 1.72 7.84
CA PRO A 148 34.86 0.32 7.83
C PRO A 148 33.67 -0.61 8.06
N GLY A 149 33.64 -1.74 7.36
CA GLY A 149 32.52 -2.67 7.47
C GLY A 149 32.43 -3.67 6.33
N PRO A 150 31.28 -4.37 6.22
CA PRO A 150 30.98 -5.20 5.05
C PRO A 150 30.87 -4.34 3.78
N ALA A 151 30.63 -5.01 2.64
CA ALA A 151 30.42 -4.34 1.36
C ALA A 151 29.35 -3.24 1.49
N GLN A 152 29.67 -2.07 0.95
CA GLN A 152 28.88 -0.84 1.04
C GLN A 152 29.10 -0.06 -0.25
N ALA A 153 28.10 0.73 -0.67
CA ALA A 153 28.25 1.65 -1.77
C ALA A 153 27.53 2.96 -1.48
N VAL A 154 28.03 4.00 -2.13
CA VAL A 154 27.49 5.35 -2.12
C VAL A 154 27.15 5.72 -3.57
N ASP A 155 25.95 6.24 -3.73
CA ASP A 155 25.52 6.91 -4.95
C ASP A 155 25.90 8.39 -4.87
N VAL A 156 26.91 8.77 -5.64
CA VAL A 156 27.39 10.16 -5.71
C VAL A 156 26.50 10.91 -6.70
N ALA A 157 25.50 11.60 -6.16
CA ALA A 157 24.51 12.35 -6.93
C ALA A 157 24.92 13.83 -7.02
N PHE A 158 25.79 14.15 -7.99
CA PHE A 158 26.26 15.51 -8.25
C PHE A 158 25.25 16.27 -9.11
N SER A 159 24.64 17.29 -8.53
CA SER A 159 23.69 18.18 -9.21
C SER A 159 24.28 19.56 -9.44
N ILE A 160 23.80 20.23 -10.47
CA ILE A 160 24.11 21.64 -10.69
C ILE A 160 23.00 22.44 -10.02
N ASP A 161 23.36 23.31 -9.07
CA ASP A 161 22.37 24.09 -8.33
C ASP A 161 21.58 24.98 -9.30
N PRO A 162 20.23 25.01 -9.27
CA PRO A 162 19.43 25.80 -10.20
C PRO A 162 19.67 27.32 -10.12
N GLY A 163 20.14 27.81 -8.97
CA GLY A 163 20.54 29.19 -8.73
C GLY A 163 21.98 29.51 -9.15
N ASP A 164 22.77 28.51 -9.54
CA ASP A 164 24.14 28.69 -10.01
C ASP A 164 24.14 29.40 -11.38
N PRO A 165 24.83 30.56 -11.54
CA PRO A 165 24.98 31.18 -12.85
C PRO A 165 25.79 30.31 -13.84
N GLU A 166 26.61 29.38 -13.36
CA GLU A 166 27.51 28.53 -14.15
C GLU A 166 26.90 27.15 -14.45
N GLN A 167 25.74 27.17 -15.11
CA GLN A 167 25.08 25.95 -15.59
C GLN A 167 25.88 25.22 -16.69
N ILE A 168 25.80 23.89 -16.73
CA ILE A 168 26.48 23.08 -17.74
C ILE A 168 25.58 22.89 -18.96
N PHE A 169 25.92 23.55 -20.07
CA PHE A 169 25.21 23.42 -21.35
C PHE A 169 26.00 22.61 -22.37
N ILE A 170 25.31 21.69 -23.06
CA ILE A 170 25.83 20.99 -24.24
C ILE A 170 25.13 21.54 -25.47
N THR A 171 25.91 22.09 -26.39
CA THR A 171 25.39 22.76 -27.60
C THR A 171 25.57 21.92 -28.86
N ASN A 172 26.13 20.72 -28.71
CA ASN A 172 26.52 19.85 -29.81
C ASN A 172 27.56 20.51 -30.74
N SER A 173 28.48 21.25 -30.14
CA SER A 173 29.59 21.89 -30.86
C SER A 173 30.55 20.87 -31.48
N SER A 174 30.60 19.65 -30.93
CA SER A 174 31.33 18.52 -31.51
C SER A 174 30.71 17.97 -32.80
N GLY A 175 29.43 18.25 -33.06
CA GLY A 175 28.69 17.73 -34.21
C GLY A 175 28.38 16.22 -34.15
N THR A 176 28.62 15.57 -33.00
CA THR A 176 28.42 14.12 -32.85
C THR A 176 27.07 13.76 -32.22
N ASN A 177 26.23 14.75 -31.93
CA ASN A 177 24.92 14.64 -31.27
C ASN A 177 25.00 13.84 -29.97
N SER A 178 26.06 14.06 -29.18
CA SER A 178 26.29 13.27 -27.97
C SER A 178 26.98 14.10 -26.91
N PHE A 179 26.83 13.68 -25.66
CA PHE A 179 27.63 14.16 -24.55
C PHE A 179 28.27 12.98 -23.81
N THR A 180 29.28 13.25 -23.01
CA THR A 180 29.92 12.25 -22.15
C THR A 180 30.00 12.77 -20.74
N ILE A 181 29.64 11.94 -19.77
CA ILE A 181 29.96 12.16 -18.36
C ILE A 181 31.08 11.21 -17.96
N GLY A 182 31.95 11.65 -17.08
CA GLY A 182 33.02 10.85 -16.52
C GLY A 182 33.20 11.10 -15.04
N PHE A 183 33.62 10.05 -14.34
CA PHE A 183 33.96 10.08 -12.93
C PHE A 183 35.40 9.61 -12.78
N ARG A 184 36.25 10.47 -12.24
CA ARG A 184 37.68 10.21 -12.00
C ARG A 184 37.91 9.95 -10.53
N ILE A 185 38.71 8.95 -10.22
CA ILE A 185 39.33 8.83 -8.90
C ILE A 185 40.59 9.67 -8.92
N ASP A 186 40.58 10.80 -8.22
CA ASP A 186 41.75 11.67 -8.11
C ASP A 186 42.77 11.10 -7.13
N GLN A 187 42.27 10.63 -5.98
CA GLN A 187 43.09 10.06 -4.93
C GLN A 187 42.31 8.99 -4.16
N HIS A 188 42.97 7.86 -3.94
CA HIS A 188 42.50 6.78 -3.09
C HIS A 188 42.89 7.04 -1.63
N GLN A 189 42.22 6.36 -0.69
CA GLN A 189 42.58 6.41 0.72
C GLN A 189 44.01 5.90 0.95
N SER A 190 44.38 4.84 0.24
CA SER A 190 45.67 4.16 0.38
C SER A 190 46.02 3.49 -0.94
N GLN A 191 46.76 4.17 -1.82
CA GLN A 191 47.34 3.55 -3.01
C GLN A 191 48.85 3.32 -2.83
N SER A 192 49.34 2.14 -3.24
CA SER A 192 50.76 1.81 -3.22
C SER A 192 51.44 2.20 -4.53
N GLY A 193 52.28 3.23 -4.52
CA GLY A 193 52.94 3.70 -5.74
C GLY A 193 51.91 4.19 -6.77
N THR A 194 52.04 3.76 -8.03
CA THR A 194 51.11 4.12 -9.11
C THR A 194 49.86 3.24 -9.18
N GLY A 195 49.70 2.24 -8.30
CA GLY A 195 48.62 1.25 -8.39
C GLY A 195 48.80 0.20 -9.50
N CYS A 196 49.65 0.46 -10.50
CA CYS A 196 49.83 -0.41 -11.68
C CYS A 196 50.49 -1.77 -11.38
N ILE A 197 51.50 -1.79 -10.50
CA ILE A 197 52.26 -3.00 -10.18
C ILE A 197 51.65 -3.71 -8.98
N THR A 198 51.24 -2.92 -7.99
CA THR A 198 50.52 -3.38 -6.81
C THR A 198 49.16 -2.70 -6.85
N PRO A 199 48.06 -3.44 -7.10
CA PRO A 199 46.74 -2.85 -7.20
C PRO A 199 46.38 -2.12 -5.89
N PRO A 200 45.53 -1.09 -5.95
CA PRO A 200 45.07 -0.41 -4.75
C PRO A 200 44.44 -1.44 -3.78
N PRO A 201 44.87 -1.47 -2.50
CA PRO A 201 44.33 -2.39 -1.50
C PRO A 201 42.81 -2.35 -1.42
N GLN A 202 42.18 -3.48 -1.74
CA GLN A 202 40.72 -3.59 -1.85
C GLN A 202 40.00 -3.40 -0.51
N ASN A 203 40.68 -3.71 0.60
CA ASN A 203 40.15 -3.59 1.96
C ASN A 203 40.37 -2.20 2.58
N GLN A 204 40.90 -1.25 1.82
CA GLN A 204 41.21 0.11 2.30
C GLN A 204 40.71 1.21 1.37
N ASN A 205 40.12 0.88 0.23
CA ASN A 205 39.70 1.84 -0.79
C ASN A 205 38.29 1.53 -1.29
N ALA A 206 37.67 2.54 -1.91
CA ALA A 206 36.42 2.42 -2.64
C ALA A 206 36.68 2.58 -4.15
N PHE A 207 35.85 1.93 -4.96
CA PHE A 207 36.07 1.80 -6.41
C PHE A 207 34.77 1.99 -7.18
N PRO A 208 34.86 2.39 -8.46
CA PRO A 208 33.75 2.31 -9.41
C PRO A 208 33.06 0.94 -9.43
N LEU A 209 31.74 0.97 -9.59
CA LEU A 209 30.93 -0.23 -9.76
C LEU A 209 30.45 -0.36 -11.21
N THR A 210 30.29 -1.61 -11.64
CA THR A 210 29.48 -1.97 -12.82
C THR A 210 28.29 -2.80 -12.39
N ASP A 211 27.28 -2.89 -13.25
CA ASP A 211 26.26 -3.92 -13.10
C ASP A 211 26.84 -5.33 -13.34
N ASN A 212 26.02 -6.35 -13.07
CA ASN A 212 26.42 -7.77 -13.15
C ASN A 212 25.69 -8.53 -14.29
N THR A 213 25.10 -7.83 -15.24
CA THR A 213 24.27 -8.42 -16.31
C THR A 213 25.01 -8.52 -17.65
N GLY A 214 26.26 -8.06 -17.70
CA GLY A 214 27.06 -8.00 -18.92
C GLY A 214 27.18 -6.56 -19.43
N VAL A 215 27.87 -6.37 -20.56
CA VAL A 215 28.02 -5.04 -21.18
C VAL A 215 26.95 -4.86 -22.26
N ALA A 216 25.90 -4.09 -21.96
CA ALA A 216 24.87 -3.69 -22.91
C ALA A 216 25.42 -2.72 -23.97
N SER A 217 26.34 -1.83 -23.60
CA SER A 217 26.87 -0.80 -24.52
C SER A 217 28.40 -0.79 -24.62
N GLN A 218 28.97 -1.64 -25.48
CA GLN A 218 30.43 -1.67 -25.69
C GLN A 218 31.00 -0.37 -26.30
N THR A 219 30.18 0.42 -26.99
CA THR A 219 30.60 1.69 -27.62
C THR A 219 30.27 2.92 -26.77
N GLY A 220 29.30 2.79 -25.86
CA GLY A 220 28.87 3.85 -24.96
C GLY A 220 29.65 3.87 -23.64
N ASN A 221 30.17 2.74 -23.17
CA ASN A 221 31.09 2.72 -22.04
C ASN A 221 32.52 3.03 -22.48
N TRP A 222 33.14 3.94 -21.76
CA TRP A 222 34.50 4.43 -21.97
C TRP A 222 35.31 4.29 -20.69
N ILE A 223 36.62 4.16 -20.88
CA ILE A 223 37.60 4.24 -19.81
C ILE A 223 38.76 5.10 -20.28
N TYR A 224 39.25 5.98 -19.41
CA TYR A 224 40.59 6.54 -19.53
C TYR A 224 41.51 5.69 -18.67
N ALA A 225 42.32 4.86 -19.31
CA ALA A 225 43.29 4.02 -18.62
C ALA A 225 44.57 4.82 -18.34
N PHE A 226 45.06 4.76 -17.10
CA PHE A 226 46.30 5.41 -16.73
C PHE A 226 47.49 4.70 -17.39
N ASP A 227 48.57 5.43 -17.70
CA ASP A 227 49.76 4.83 -18.31
C ASP A 227 50.55 4.01 -17.28
N CYS A 228 50.25 2.73 -17.26
CA CYS A 228 50.92 1.72 -16.46
C CYS A 228 52.12 1.06 -17.19
N GLY A 229 52.56 1.65 -18.31
CA GLY A 229 53.67 1.16 -19.13
C GLY A 229 53.40 -0.22 -19.74
N VAL A 230 54.46 -0.99 -19.98
CA VAL A 230 54.39 -2.32 -20.65
C VAL A 230 53.58 -3.37 -19.88
N PHE A 231 53.31 -3.14 -18.59
CA PHE A 231 52.56 -4.06 -17.74
C PHE A 231 51.08 -3.67 -17.61
N GLY A 232 50.71 -2.51 -18.14
CA GLY A 232 49.36 -1.98 -18.11
C GLY A 232 48.52 -2.29 -19.34
N CYS A 233 47.25 -1.96 -19.23
CA CYS A 233 46.36 -1.86 -20.37
C CYS A 233 46.74 -0.63 -21.22
N PRO A 234 46.35 -0.58 -22.51
CA PRO A 234 46.66 0.55 -23.37
C PRO A 234 46.16 1.87 -22.76
N ALA A 235 47.08 2.79 -22.51
CA ALA A 235 46.80 4.06 -21.86
C ALA A 235 45.91 4.96 -22.73
N GLY A 236 45.17 5.86 -22.07
CA GLY A 236 44.32 6.85 -22.70
C GLY A 236 42.88 6.37 -22.87
N TRP A 237 42.13 7.12 -23.68
CA TRP A 237 40.70 6.87 -23.90
C TRP A 237 40.46 5.66 -24.80
N SER A 238 39.63 4.73 -24.32
CA SER A 238 39.12 3.61 -25.10
C SER A 238 37.64 3.37 -24.80
N THR A 239 36.89 2.95 -25.82
CA THR A 239 35.59 2.28 -25.61
C THR A 239 35.82 0.87 -25.09
N PHE A 240 34.84 0.27 -24.43
CA PHE A 240 34.92 -1.16 -24.05
C PHE A 240 35.08 -2.07 -25.28
N GLN A 241 34.55 -1.70 -26.44
CA GLN A 241 34.74 -2.45 -27.68
C GLN A 241 36.19 -2.46 -28.17
N SER A 242 36.90 -1.33 -28.02
CA SER A 242 38.29 -1.17 -28.48
C SER A 242 39.33 -1.51 -27.41
N PHE A 243 38.91 -1.61 -26.16
CA PHE A 243 39.78 -1.94 -25.04
C PHE A 243 40.03 -3.44 -24.97
N PRO A 244 41.23 -3.92 -24.57
CA PRO A 244 41.49 -5.35 -24.48
C PRO A 244 40.52 -6.02 -23.52
N ALA A 245 39.93 -7.15 -23.93
CA ALA A 245 38.94 -7.87 -23.13
C ALA A 245 39.45 -8.26 -21.73
N LEU A 246 40.76 -8.50 -21.58
CA LEU A 246 41.40 -8.79 -20.28
C LEU A 246 41.31 -7.62 -19.29
N CYS A 247 41.21 -6.39 -19.80
CA CYS A 247 41.18 -5.16 -19.02
C CYS A 247 39.78 -4.55 -18.91
N THR A 248 38.85 -5.05 -19.70
CA THR A 248 37.53 -4.43 -19.86
C THR A 248 36.62 -4.92 -18.73
N PRO A 249 35.98 -4.01 -17.98
CA PRO A 249 34.95 -4.40 -17.03
C PRO A 249 33.87 -5.26 -17.69
N SER A 250 33.34 -6.24 -16.95
CA SER A 250 32.37 -7.19 -17.48
C SER A 250 30.92 -6.70 -17.47
N GLY A 251 30.63 -5.56 -16.86
CA GLY A 251 29.31 -4.90 -16.84
C GLY A 251 29.37 -3.46 -17.33
N ASP A 252 28.22 -2.82 -17.53
CA ASP A 252 28.13 -1.39 -17.84
C ASP A 252 28.48 -0.55 -16.60
N TRP A 253 29.07 0.63 -16.79
CA TRP A 253 29.33 1.54 -15.68
C TRP A 253 28.03 1.94 -14.99
N MET A 254 28.04 1.93 -13.66
CA MET A 254 26.97 2.51 -12.84
C MET A 254 27.08 4.05 -12.88
N LEU A 255 26.82 4.61 -14.07
CA LEU A 255 26.82 6.03 -14.40
C LEU A 255 25.48 6.41 -15.01
N GLN A 256 24.89 7.49 -14.51
CA GLN A 256 23.65 8.05 -15.02
C GLN A 256 23.76 9.57 -15.15
N ALA A 257 23.13 10.12 -16.19
CA ALA A 257 23.00 11.56 -16.36
C ALA A 257 21.53 11.94 -16.58
N THR A 258 21.04 12.91 -15.83
CA THR A 258 19.76 13.58 -16.07
C THR A 258 20.01 14.94 -16.72
N TRP A 259 19.26 15.24 -17.77
CA TRP A 259 19.43 16.45 -18.57
C TRP A 259 18.10 17.01 -19.06
N THR A 260 18.07 18.32 -19.26
CA THR A 260 16.90 19.04 -19.80
C THR A 260 17.17 19.58 -21.19
N SER A 261 16.24 19.35 -22.13
CA SER A 261 16.28 19.97 -23.47
C SER A 261 15.61 21.35 -23.50
N PHE A 262 16.25 22.30 -24.20
CA PHE A 262 15.71 23.66 -24.41
C PHE A 262 14.87 23.78 -25.68
N THR A 263 14.98 22.82 -26.58
CA THR A 263 14.16 22.71 -27.79
C THR A 263 12.94 21.82 -27.58
N CYS A 264 12.88 21.10 -26.46
CA CYS A 264 11.65 20.51 -25.97
C CYS A 264 10.68 21.64 -25.58
N GLU A 265 9.66 21.85 -26.41
CA GLU A 265 8.47 22.58 -25.98
C GLU A 265 7.74 21.67 -24.99
N ALA A 266 7.38 22.20 -23.81
CA ALA A 266 6.55 21.47 -22.87
C ALA A 266 5.28 21.03 -23.63
N GLN A 267 5.12 19.73 -23.78
CA GLN A 267 3.98 19.17 -24.46
C GLN A 267 2.78 19.41 -23.57
N THR A 268 1.73 19.96 -24.17
CA THR A 268 0.45 19.91 -23.49
C THR A 268 -0.02 18.46 -23.40
N GLY A 269 -0.80 18.19 -22.37
CA GLY A 269 -1.34 16.90 -22.02
C GLY A 269 -2.72 17.12 -21.43
N ALA A 270 -3.55 16.09 -21.43
CA ALA A 270 -4.85 16.15 -20.81
C ALA A 270 -4.70 16.33 -19.29
N CYS A 271 -5.29 17.38 -18.76
CA CYS A 271 -5.38 17.64 -17.33
C CYS A 271 -6.83 17.47 -16.88
N CYS A 272 -7.09 16.50 -16.02
CA CYS A 272 -8.41 16.26 -15.45
C CYS A 272 -8.56 17.02 -14.13
N ASP A 273 -9.49 17.96 -14.05
CA ASP A 273 -9.67 18.80 -12.86
C ASP A 273 -10.41 18.11 -11.70
N GLY A 274 -10.95 16.92 -11.94
CA GLY A 274 -11.76 16.16 -10.98
C GLY A 274 -13.27 16.40 -11.09
N SER A 275 -13.72 17.31 -11.96
CA SER A 275 -15.13 17.68 -12.19
C SER A 275 -15.65 17.31 -13.58
N ALA A 276 -15.00 16.34 -14.23
CA ALA A 276 -15.20 15.95 -15.64
C ALA A 276 -14.67 16.96 -16.67
N GLU A 277 -14.15 18.12 -16.25
CA GLU A 277 -13.51 19.04 -17.18
C GLU A 277 -12.08 18.59 -17.48
N CYS A 278 -11.72 18.71 -18.75
CA CYS A 278 -10.40 18.38 -19.24
C CYS A 278 -9.81 19.59 -19.95
N PHE A 279 -8.59 19.94 -19.57
CA PHE A 279 -7.83 21.03 -20.18
C PHE A 279 -6.52 20.50 -20.75
N ASP A 280 -6.19 20.85 -22.00
CA ASP A 280 -4.86 20.59 -22.56
C ASP A 280 -3.89 21.66 -22.00
N LEU A 281 -3.34 21.38 -20.82
CA LEU A 281 -2.38 22.24 -20.10
C LEU A 281 -0.98 21.65 -20.18
N THR A 282 0.03 22.30 -19.64
CA THR A 282 1.30 21.64 -19.26
C THR A 282 1.16 20.94 -17.91
N GLU A 283 2.07 20.03 -17.57
CA GLU A 283 2.06 19.34 -16.26
C GLU A 283 2.07 20.35 -15.09
N ALA A 284 2.93 21.37 -15.16
CA ALA A 284 3.02 22.39 -14.12
C ALA A 284 1.72 23.20 -13.96
N GLU A 285 1.10 23.58 -15.07
CA GLU A 285 -0.21 24.25 -15.06
C GLU A 285 -1.31 23.35 -14.52
N CYS A 286 -1.28 22.06 -14.86
CA CYS A 286 -2.24 21.07 -14.36
C CYS A 286 -2.16 20.89 -12.84
N LEU A 287 -0.94 20.73 -12.31
CA LEU A 287 -0.71 20.60 -10.87
C LEU A 287 -1.08 21.89 -10.13
N ASN A 288 -0.85 23.06 -10.73
CA ASN A 288 -1.23 24.35 -10.14
C ASN A 288 -2.74 24.53 -9.97
N ILE A 289 -3.56 23.90 -10.82
CA ILE A 289 -5.02 23.90 -10.66
C ILE A 289 -5.53 22.72 -9.81
N GLY A 290 -4.62 21.92 -9.23
CA GLY A 290 -4.96 20.72 -8.46
C GLY A 290 -5.49 19.56 -9.30
N GLY A 291 -5.28 19.61 -10.62
CA GLY A 291 -5.74 18.58 -11.56
C GLY A 291 -4.82 17.36 -11.63
N ALA A 292 -5.37 16.26 -12.11
CA ALA A 292 -4.68 15.02 -12.39
C ALA A 292 -4.16 14.99 -13.84
N TRP A 293 -2.85 15.11 -13.99
CA TRP A 293 -2.15 15.06 -15.27
C TRP A 293 -2.15 13.66 -15.87
N GLN A 294 -2.50 13.55 -17.15
CA GLN A 294 -2.66 12.26 -17.85
C GLN A 294 -1.43 11.89 -18.70
N GLY A 295 -0.42 12.76 -18.73
CA GLY A 295 0.85 12.54 -19.43
C GLY A 295 1.03 13.40 -20.68
N ALA A 296 2.30 13.58 -21.06
CA ALA A 296 2.75 14.34 -22.22
C ALA A 296 2.05 13.91 -23.53
N GLY A 297 1.56 14.86 -24.32
CA GLY A 297 0.99 14.59 -25.65
C GLY A 297 -0.36 13.87 -25.66
N THR A 298 -0.92 13.57 -24.48
CA THR A 298 -2.33 13.15 -24.38
C THR A 298 -3.25 14.32 -24.69
N GLN A 299 -4.42 14.06 -25.27
CA GLN A 299 -5.36 15.12 -25.64
C GLN A 299 -6.69 14.92 -24.94
N CYS A 300 -7.29 15.99 -24.44
CA CYS A 300 -8.62 15.96 -23.85
C CYS A 300 -9.70 15.40 -24.79
N ALA A 301 -9.49 15.51 -26.11
CA ALA A 301 -10.38 14.92 -27.10
C ALA A 301 -10.45 13.38 -27.05
N THR A 302 -9.41 12.73 -26.54
CA THR A 302 -9.30 11.25 -26.46
C THR A 302 -9.21 10.73 -25.03
N THR A 303 -8.96 11.61 -24.07
CA THR A 303 -8.78 11.25 -22.67
C THR A 303 -10.10 11.33 -21.93
N ASN A 304 -10.51 10.23 -21.30
CA ASN A 304 -11.69 10.20 -20.46
C ASN A 304 -11.29 10.63 -19.05
N CYS A 305 -11.76 11.77 -18.57
CA CYS A 305 -11.57 12.20 -17.18
C CYS A 305 -12.63 11.54 -16.30
N PRO A 306 -12.27 10.52 -15.49
CA PRO A 306 -13.25 9.89 -14.62
C PRO A 306 -13.66 10.88 -13.53
N ILE A 307 -14.97 11.07 -13.38
CA ILE A 307 -15.53 11.77 -12.22
C ILE A 307 -15.48 10.79 -11.05
N PRO A 308 -14.81 11.12 -9.94
CA PRO A 308 -14.79 10.23 -8.78
C PRO A 308 -16.21 10.09 -8.21
N GLU A 309 -16.72 8.86 -8.20
CA GLU A 309 -17.96 8.50 -7.53
C GLU A 309 -17.68 8.17 -6.05
N GLY A 310 -18.69 8.38 -5.21
CA GLY A 310 -18.62 8.14 -3.78
C GLY A 310 -19.99 7.80 -3.20
N ALA A 311 -20.01 7.37 -1.94
CA ALA A 311 -21.22 7.05 -1.23
C ALA A 311 -22.05 8.32 -1.01
N CYS A 312 -23.27 8.32 -1.54
CA CYS A 312 -24.27 9.34 -1.35
C CYS A 312 -25.33 8.85 -0.37
N CYS A 313 -25.37 9.41 0.83
CA CYS A 313 -26.30 9.00 1.87
C CYS A 313 -27.58 9.83 1.84
N LEU A 314 -28.68 9.19 1.48
CA LEU A 314 -30.00 9.80 1.46
C LEU A 314 -30.61 9.85 2.86
N THR A 315 -31.56 10.77 3.08
CA THR A 315 -32.23 10.96 4.38
C THR A 315 -33.01 9.72 4.85
N ASN A 316 -33.36 8.81 3.94
CA ASN A 316 -34.02 7.55 4.27
C ASN A 316 -33.05 6.41 4.65
N GLY A 317 -31.73 6.68 4.68
CA GLY A 317 -30.69 5.71 4.99
C GLY A 317 -30.15 4.93 3.79
N ASN A 318 -30.69 5.14 2.58
CA ASN A 318 -30.17 4.50 1.37
C ASN A 318 -28.82 5.12 0.98
N CYS A 319 -27.94 4.26 0.46
CA CYS A 319 -26.67 4.66 -0.12
C CYS A 319 -26.68 4.42 -1.64
N LEU A 320 -26.36 5.45 -2.42
CA LEU A 320 -26.12 5.34 -3.86
C LEU A 320 -24.66 5.69 -4.16
N PHE A 321 -24.02 5.00 -5.09
CA PHE A 321 -22.67 5.33 -5.52
C PHE A 321 -22.78 6.34 -6.68
N LEU A 322 -22.58 7.62 -6.38
CA LEU A 322 -22.82 8.73 -7.29
C LEU A 322 -21.67 9.75 -7.20
N THR A 323 -21.55 10.60 -8.20
CA THR A 323 -20.72 11.80 -8.15
C THR A 323 -21.25 12.78 -7.10
N GLU A 324 -20.41 13.70 -6.60
CA GLU A 324 -20.81 14.72 -5.61
C GLU A 324 -22.02 15.54 -6.11
N ASP A 325 -21.94 16.09 -7.34
CA ASP A 325 -23.05 16.85 -7.94
C ASP A 325 -24.37 16.08 -8.01
N ASN A 326 -24.31 14.81 -8.40
CA ASN A 326 -25.52 13.98 -8.47
C ASN A 326 -26.07 13.67 -7.07
N CYS A 327 -25.20 13.59 -6.06
CA CYS A 327 -25.62 13.41 -4.67
C CYS A 327 -26.32 14.65 -4.11
N ASP A 328 -25.75 15.82 -4.35
CA ASP A 328 -26.33 17.10 -3.93
C ASP A 328 -27.66 17.36 -4.65
N LEU A 329 -27.74 17.04 -5.95
CA LEU A 329 -28.95 17.21 -6.75
C LEU A 329 -30.14 16.42 -6.20
N ILE A 330 -29.90 15.24 -5.62
CA ILE A 330 -30.94 14.40 -5.01
C ILE A 330 -31.10 14.64 -3.50
N GLY A 331 -30.41 15.64 -2.95
CA GLY A 331 -30.48 16.03 -1.54
C GLY A 331 -29.84 15.02 -0.58
N GLY A 332 -28.87 14.24 -1.04
CA GLY A 332 -28.09 13.34 -0.21
C GLY A 332 -26.86 14.01 0.40
N THR A 333 -26.24 13.34 1.37
CA THR A 333 -24.96 13.76 1.97
C THR A 333 -23.83 12.90 1.41
N TRP A 334 -22.94 13.52 0.63
CA TRP A 334 -21.80 12.84 0.04
C TRP A 334 -20.70 12.53 1.08
N GLN A 335 -20.14 11.33 1.04
CA GLN A 335 -19.21 10.81 2.06
C GLN A 335 -17.73 10.88 1.66
N GLY A 336 -17.40 11.35 0.47
CA GLY A 336 -16.03 11.40 -0.04
C GLY A 336 -15.80 10.52 -1.28
N ALA A 337 -14.76 10.86 -2.05
CA ALA A 337 -14.40 10.17 -3.28
C ALA A 337 -13.98 8.71 -3.00
N ASN A 338 -14.46 7.77 -3.83
CA ASN A 338 -14.21 6.34 -3.73
C ASN A 338 -14.72 5.66 -2.46
N VAL A 339 -15.50 6.36 -1.62
CA VAL A 339 -16.14 5.76 -0.45
C VAL A 339 -17.27 4.87 -0.91
N GLN A 340 -17.18 3.56 -0.66
CA GLN A 340 -18.17 2.60 -1.14
C GLN A 340 -19.42 2.59 -0.27
N CYS A 341 -20.58 2.28 -0.87
CA CYS A 341 -21.80 1.97 -0.16
C CYS A 341 -21.74 0.56 0.50
N ASN A 342 -20.87 0.40 1.50
CA ASN A 342 -20.91 -0.76 2.39
C ASN A 342 -21.64 -0.39 3.69
N GLY A 343 -22.36 -1.34 4.28
CA GLY A 343 -23.43 -1.15 5.27
C GLY A 343 -23.05 -0.58 6.64
N SER A 344 -22.16 0.41 6.71
CA SER A 344 -21.76 1.10 7.95
C SER A 344 -21.40 2.59 7.75
N LEU A 345 -21.67 3.19 6.59
CA LEU A 345 -21.28 4.58 6.30
C LEU A 345 -22.46 5.57 6.20
N CYS A 346 -23.68 5.08 5.92
CA CYS A 346 -24.87 5.94 5.95
C CYS A 346 -25.55 5.91 7.31
N PRO A 347 -26.28 6.98 7.68
CA PRO A 347 -26.74 7.14 9.05
C PRO A 347 -27.76 6.05 9.43
N ILE A 348 -27.31 5.06 10.21
CA ILE A 348 -28.09 3.95 10.77
C ILE A 348 -28.61 4.30 12.17
N GLY A 349 -29.63 3.60 12.62
CA GLY A 349 -30.19 3.76 13.97
C GLY A 349 -30.77 2.46 14.51
N ALA A 350 -31.49 2.55 15.61
CA ALA A 350 -32.26 1.46 16.18
C ALA A 350 -33.72 1.49 15.71
N ALA A 351 -34.39 0.35 15.78
CA ALA A 351 -35.82 0.22 15.52
C ALA A 351 -36.49 -0.68 16.57
N CYS A 352 -37.72 -0.36 16.93
CA CYS A 352 -38.58 -1.21 17.75
C CYS A 352 -39.43 -2.10 16.86
N LEU A 353 -39.37 -3.41 17.07
CA LEU A 353 -40.20 -4.39 16.39
C LEU A 353 -41.55 -4.60 17.12
N PRO A 354 -42.57 -5.15 16.44
CA PRO A 354 -43.89 -5.38 17.02
C PRO A 354 -43.93 -6.34 18.21
N ASP A 355 -42.93 -7.21 18.35
CA ASP A 355 -42.77 -8.16 19.46
C ASP A 355 -42.11 -7.51 20.70
N GLY A 356 -41.82 -6.21 20.64
CA GLY A 356 -41.12 -5.48 21.70
C GLY A 356 -39.59 -5.57 21.62
N THR A 357 -39.04 -6.33 20.68
CA THR A 357 -37.59 -6.45 20.45
C THR A 357 -37.03 -5.16 19.87
N CYS A 358 -35.87 -4.72 20.35
CA CYS A 358 -35.13 -3.62 19.74
C CYS A 358 -33.97 -4.16 18.90
N ILE A 359 -33.83 -3.66 17.66
CA ILE A 359 -32.73 -4.00 16.76
C ILE A 359 -31.90 -2.76 16.42
N GLU A 360 -30.58 -2.90 16.34
CA GLU A 360 -29.64 -1.81 16.00
C GLU A 360 -29.06 -1.97 14.60
N GLY A 361 -28.51 -0.88 14.06
CA GLY A 361 -27.76 -0.89 12.81
C GLY A 361 -28.62 -1.05 11.57
N VAL A 362 -29.89 -0.66 11.66
CA VAL A 362 -30.86 -0.75 10.56
C VAL A 362 -31.18 0.62 10.00
N THR A 363 -31.60 0.65 8.74
CA THR A 363 -32.18 1.82 8.07
C THR A 363 -33.69 1.94 8.36
N ALA A 364 -34.27 3.11 8.07
CA ALA A 364 -35.71 3.32 8.21
C ALA A 364 -36.54 2.38 7.31
N LEU A 365 -36.01 2.03 6.13
CA LEU A 365 -36.67 1.12 5.19
C LEU A 365 -36.65 -0.32 5.71
N GLU A 366 -35.50 -0.81 6.18
CA GLU A 366 -35.37 -2.17 6.77
C GLU A 366 -36.27 -2.32 8.00
N ALA A 367 -36.33 -1.31 8.86
CA ALA A 367 -37.25 -1.28 9.99
C ALA A 367 -38.71 -1.42 9.53
N SER A 368 -39.14 -0.65 8.52
CA SER A 368 -40.50 -0.73 7.99
C SER A 368 -40.81 -2.07 7.30
N ALA A 369 -39.83 -2.69 6.65
CA ALA A 369 -39.98 -4.00 6.01
C ALA A 369 -40.17 -5.13 7.05
N MET A 370 -39.62 -4.97 8.25
CA MET A 370 -39.82 -5.86 9.39
C MET A 370 -41.07 -5.51 10.22
N GLY A 371 -41.88 -4.53 9.78
CA GLY A 371 -43.05 -4.04 10.51
C GLY A 371 -42.70 -3.21 11.75
N GLY A 372 -41.44 -2.83 11.92
CA GLY A 372 -40.93 -2.06 13.05
C GLY A 372 -40.97 -0.55 12.85
N THR A 373 -40.83 0.17 13.96
CA THR A 373 -40.77 1.63 14.02
C THR A 373 -39.33 2.10 14.20
N PHE A 374 -38.81 2.87 13.24
CA PHE A 374 -37.46 3.43 13.30
C PHE A 374 -37.36 4.57 14.32
N LEU A 375 -36.36 4.51 15.20
CA LEU A 375 -36.18 5.45 16.32
C LEU A 375 -35.34 6.69 15.95
N GLY A 376 -34.83 6.74 14.72
CA GLY A 376 -34.00 7.83 14.21
C GLY A 376 -32.52 7.47 14.16
N VAL A 377 -31.78 8.26 13.39
CA VAL A 377 -30.34 8.09 13.16
C VAL A 377 -29.55 8.24 14.47
N GLY A 378 -28.59 7.35 14.70
CA GLY A 378 -27.73 7.37 15.90
C GLY A 378 -28.42 6.92 17.19
N SER A 379 -29.68 6.48 17.13
CA SER A 379 -30.35 5.84 18.26
C SER A 379 -29.77 4.44 18.53
N THR A 380 -29.77 4.05 19.80
CA THR A 380 -29.33 2.74 20.29
C THR A 380 -30.44 2.09 21.09
N CYS A 381 -30.42 0.77 21.17
CA CYS A 381 -31.37 -0.02 21.95
C CYS A 381 -31.17 0.15 23.47
N MET A 382 -30.02 0.68 23.90
CA MET A 382 -29.73 0.90 25.32
C MET A 382 -30.67 1.91 26.00
N ASN A 383 -31.26 2.84 25.23
CA ASN A 383 -32.22 3.84 25.73
C ASN A 383 -33.59 3.74 25.06
N ALA A 384 -33.82 2.72 24.24
CA ALA A 384 -35.07 2.53 23.52
C ALA A 384 -36.11 1.88 24.45
N ASN A 385 -37.22 2.57 24.70
CA ASN A 385 -38.36 1.99 25.41
C ASN A 385 -39.34 1.42 24.37
N CYS A 386 -39.05 0.22 23.88
CA CYS A 386 -39.93 -0.43 22.91
C CYS A 386 -41.22 -0.91 23.61
N PRO A 387 -42.41 -0.55 23.09
CA PRO A 387 -43.68 -1.01 23.66
C PRO A 387 -43.72 -2.54 23.75
N GLN A 388 -44.03 -3.06 24.93
CA GLN A 388 -44.16 -4.51 25.14
C GLN A 388 -45.46 -5.03 24.52
N PRO A 389 -45.46 -6.24 23.94
CA PRO A 389 -46.67 -6.82 23.35
C PRO A 389 -47.71 -7.10 24.44
N THR A 390 -48.99 -6.87 24.10
CA THR A 390 -50.12 -7.22 24.96
C THR A 390 -50.81 -8.48 24.46
N GLY A 391 -51.43 -9.21 25.38
CA GLY A 391 -52.21 -10.42 25.10
C GLY A 391 -53.31 -10.63 26.15
N ALA A 392 -54.14 -11.64 25.92
CA ALA A 392 -55.19 -12.05 26.84
C ALA A 392 -54.60 -12.64 28.13
N CYS A 393 -54.95 -12.04 29.26
CA CYS A 393 -54.62 -12.48 30.60
C CYS A 393 -55.86 -13.08 31.25
N CYS A 394 -55.87 -14.41 31.39
CA CYS A 394 -57.05 -15.17 31.78
C CYS A 394 -57.04 -15.52 33.28
N ILE A 395 -58.00 -15.00 34.04
CA ILE A 395 -58.14 -15.28 35.48
C ILE A 395 -58.87 -16.61 35.65
N THR A 396 -58.11 -17.68 35.92
CA THR A 396 -58.61 -19.07 35.93
C THR A 396 -59.75 -19.33 36.91
N SER A 397 -59.82 -18.58 38.01
CA SER A 397 -60.86 -18.72 39.04
C SER A 397 -62.22 -18.14 38.65
N THR A 398 -62.26 -17.20 37.69
CA THR A 398 -63.48 -16.47 37.32
C THR A 398 -63.79 -16.49 35.83
N ALA A 399 -62.88 -17.01 35.00
CA ALA A 399 -62.92 -16.93 33.53
C ALA A 399 -62.97 -15.49 32.99
N ASN A 400 -62.66 -14.49 33.81
CA ASN A 400 -62.53 -13.10 33.38
C ASN A 400 -61.19 -12.89 32.67
N CYS A 401 -61.17 -12.03 31.66
CA CYS A 401 -59.98 -11.75 30.87
C CYS A 401 -59.69 -10.25 30.73
N LEU A 402 -58.40 -9.90 30.78
CA LEU A 402 -57.89 -8.55 30.55
C LEU A 402 -56.80 -8.57 29.48
N ILE A 403 -56.69 -7.51 28.67
CA ILE A 403 -55.58 -7.36 27.73
C ILE A 403 -54.42 -6.66 28.44
N LEU A 404 -53.37 -7.42 28.76
CA LEU A 404 -52.20 -6.97 29.52
C LEU A 404 -50.91 -7.44 28.85
N SER A 405 -49.78 -6.81 29.18
CA SER A 405 -48.46 -7.40 28.93
C SER A 405 -48.29 -8.65 29.80
N GLU A 406 -47.42 -9.57 29.39
CA GLU A 406 -47.09 -10.78 30.14
C GLU A 406 -46.69 -10.45 31.59
N GLU A 407 -45.76 -9.51 31.78
CA GLU A 407 -45.33 -9.04 33.11
C GLU A 407 -46.50 -8.57 33.99
N ASN A 408 -47.44 -7.81 33.43
CA ASN A 408 -48.60 -7.34 34.21
C ASN A 408 -49.60 -8.46 34.49
N CYS A 409 -49.66 -9.48 33.64
CA CYS A 409 -50.50 -10.65 33.87
C CYS A 409 -49.95 -11.53 35.00
N ASP A 410 -48.62 -11.71 35.05
CA ASP A 410 -47.93 -12.49 36.09
C ASP A 410 -48.10 -11.90 37.50
N LEU A 411 -48.38 -10.60 37.59
CA LEU A 411 -48.71 -9.93 38.86
C LEU A 411 -50.10 -10.30 39.41
N ILE A 412 -50.96 -10.95 38.63
CA ILE A 412 -52.31 -11.35 39.03
C ILE A 412 -52.29 -12.82 39.47
N PRO A 413 -52.48 -13.13 40.77
CA PRO A 413 -52.45 -14.51 41.25
C PRO A 413 -53.52 -15.38 40.60
N GLY A 414 -53.10 -16.51 40.02
CA GLY A 414 -54.00 -17.44 39.34
C GLY A 414 -54.47 -16.99 37.96
N ALA A 415 -53.88 -15.94 37.39
CA ALA A 415 -54.05 -15.62 35.98
C ALA A 415 -53.03 -16.38 35.11
N VAL A 416 -53.41 -16.64 33.86
CA VAL A 416 -52.58 -17.28 32.84
C VAL A 416 -52.56 -16.39 31.61
N TRP A 417 -51.36 -16.03 31.14
CA TRP A 417 -51.19 -15.27 29.92
C TRP A 417 -51.29 -16.19 28.70
N LEU A 418 -52.17 -15.88 27.75
CA LEU A 418 -52.52 -16.76 26.63
C LEU A 418 -51.66 -16.54 25.38
N GLY A 419 -50.72 -15.60 25.40
CA GLY A 419 -49.82 -15.32 24.28
C GLY A 419 -49.98 -13.93 23.67
N MET A 420 -48.97 -13.48 22.93
CA MET A 420 -48.95 -12.17 22.29
C MET A 420 -50.06 -12.05 21.25
N GLY A 421 -50.77 -10.92 21.24
CA GLY A 421 -51.83 -10.63 20.26
C GLY A 421 -53.11 -11.46 20.41
N THR A 422 -53.20 -12.32 21.43
CA THR A 422 -54.46 -13.00 21.78
C THR A 422 -55.48 -12.02 22.32
N ILE A 423 -56.76 -12.30 22.06
CA ILE A 423 -57.89 -11.50 22.50
C ILE A 423 -58.67 -12.21 23.61
N CYS A 424 -59.38 -11.45 24.43
CA CYS A 424 -60.28 -11.97 25.45
C CYS A 424 -61.58 -12.44 24.81
N ASP A 425 -61.54 -13.65 24.28
CA ASP A 425 -62.62 -14.32 23.57
C ASP A 425 -62.76 -15.74 24.14
N GLY A 426 -63.79 -15.95 24.96
CA GLY A 426 -64.02 -17.23 25.62
C GLY A 426 -64.73 -18.27 24.76
N ASP A 427 -65.48 -17.86 23.73
CA ASP A 427 -66.26 -18.76 22.88
C ASP A 427 -65.64 -19.03 21.50
N GLY A 428 -64.57 -18.31 21.17
CA GLY A 428 -63.76 -18.49 19.97
C GLY A 428 -64.41 -17.93 18.71
N ASP A 429 -65.40 -17.05 18.84
CA ASP A 429 -66.10 -16.44 17.70
C ASP A 429 -65.35 -15.23 17.08
N THR A 430 -64.18 -14.91 17.62
CA THR A 430 -63.27 -13.78 17.28
C THR A 430 -63.74 -12.41 17.74
N ILE A 431 -64.81 -12.34 18.55
CA ILE A 431 -65.34 -11.10 19.13
C ILE A 431 -64.93 -11.02 20.60
N PRO A 432 -64.21 -9.96 21.01
CA PRO A 432 -63.83 -9.82 22.42
C PRO A 432 -65.06 -9.67 23.33
N ASP A 433 -65.30 -10.65 24.18
CA ASP A 433 -66.41 -10.67 25.14
C ASP A 433 -65.94 -10.44 26.59
N GLY A 434 -64.62 -10.31 26.79
CA GLY A 434 -64.00 -10.09 28.10
C GLY A 434 -63.89 -11.35 28.94
N THR A 435 -64.18 -12.51 28.36
CA THR A 435 -64.00 -13.82 28.98
C THR A 435 -62.84 -14.57 28.33
N CYS A 436 -62.47 -15.69 28.92
CA CYS A 436 -61.46 -16.59 28.39
C CYS A 436 -61.79 -18.01 28.79
N ASN A 437 -61.36 -18.97 27.98
CA ASN A 437 -61.33 -20.37 28.40
C ASN A 437 -59.95 -20.64 29.02
N PRO A 438 -59.83 -20.72 30.37
CA PRO A 438 -58.54 -21.04 30.97
C PRO A 438 -58.09 -22.42 30.50
N PRO A 439 -56.78 -22.63 30.22
CA PRO A 439 -56.29 -23.95 29.92
C PRO A 439 -56.66 -24.89 31.09
N SER A 440 -57.38 -25.97 30.77
CA SER A 440 -57.77 -26.96 31.78
C SER A 440 -56.51 -27.53 32.43
N PRO A 441 -56.42 -27.64 33.77
CA PRO A 441 -55.28 -28.27 34.40
C PRO A 441 -55.09 -29.66 33.81
N CYS A 442 -53.90 -29.97 33.32
CA CYS A 442 -53.63 -31.24 32.70
C CYS A 442 -53.46 -32.31 33.78
N LEU A 443 -54.58 -32.92 34.17
CA LEU A 443 -54.59 -33.92 35.24
C LEU A 443 -53.63 -35.08 34.97
N ALA A 444 -53.40 -35.42 33.69
CA ALA A 444 -52.50 -36.48 33.29
C ALA A 444 -51.01 -36.13 33.42
N ASP A 445 -50.63 -34.85 33.48
CA ASP A 445 -49.26 -34.41 33.83
C ASP A 445 -49.08 -34.56 35.35
N THR A 446 -48.64 -35.76 35.75
CA THR A 446 -48.63 -36.17 37.15
C THR A 446 -47.31 -35.81 37.83
N ASN A 447 -46.27 -35.50 37.05
CA ASN A 447 -44.99 -35.05 37.59
C ASN A 447 -44.89 -33.51 37.66
N GLY A 448 -45.81 -32.79 37.01
CA GLY A 448 -45.94 -31.33 37.02
C GLY A 448 -44.85 -30.62 36.21
N ASP A 449 -44.27 -31.29 35.21
CA ASP A 449 -43.19 -30.74 34.38
C ASP A 449 -43.69 -29.98 33.14
N GLY A 450 -45.01 -29.93 32.94
CA GLY A 450 -45.66 -29.22 31.84
C GLY A 450 -45.68 -29.99 30.52
N MET A 451 -45.22 -31.25 30.50
CA MET A 451 -45.21 -32.08 29.30
C MET A 451 -45.90 -33.42 29.54
N LEU A 452 -46.99 -33.67 28.80
CA LEU A 452 -47.64 -34.98 28.80
C LEU A 452 -46.78 -36.04 28.11
N SER A 453 -46.14 -36.90 28.89
CA SER A 453 -45.13 -37.84 28.44
C SER A 453 -45.25 -39.21 29.12
N PRO A 454 -44.57 -40.25 28.63
CA PRO A 454 -44.52 -41.54 29.35
C PRO A 454 -43.92 -41.44 30.77
N ALA A 455 -43.23 -40.35 31.12
CA ALA A 455 -42.74 -40.10 32.47
C ALA A 455 -43.89 -39.89 33.46
N ASP A 456 -45.01 -39.32 33.01
CA ASP A 456 -46.20 -39.09 33.83
C ASP A 456 -46.87 -40.36 34.26
N PHE A 457 -46.85 -41.40 33.41
CA PHE A 457 -47.35 -42.70 33.82
C PHE A 457 -46.57 -43.26 35.00
N SER A 458 -45.24 -43.08 34.99
CA SER A 458 -44.38 -43.52 36.09
C SER A 458 -44.63 -42.71 37.36
N ALA A 459 -44.85 -41.40 37.22
CA ALA A 459 -45.22 -40.52 38.33
C ALA A 459 -46.60 -40.85 38.91
N TRP A 460 -47.57 -41.17 38.04
CA TRP A 460 -48.91 -41.59 38.47
C TRP A 460 -48.89 -42.93 39.20
N VAL A 461 -48.13 -43.92 38.73
CA VAL A 461 -47.95 -45.20 39.44
C VAL A 461 -47.32 -44.96 40.82
N ALA A 462 -46.36 -44.05 40.93
CA ALA A 462 -45.78 -43.67 42.22
C ALA A 462 -46.80 -42.99 43.14
N ALA A 463 -47.60 -42.06 42.61
CA ALA A 463 -48.67 -41.38 43.35
C ALA A 463 -49.74 -42.36 43.83
N PHE A 464 -50.14 -43.33 43.00
CA PHE A 464 -51.13 -44.35 43.32
C PHE A 464 -50.68 -45.26 44.46
N ASN A 465 -49.42 -45.70 44.42
CA ASN A 465 -48.82 -46.51 45.50
C ASN A 465 -48.67 -45.72 46.81
N ALA A 466 -48.46 -44.40 46.72
CA ALA A 466 -48.34 -43.51 47.87
C ALA A 466 -49.70 -42.97 48.37
N GLN A 467 -50.80 -43.24 47.67
CA GLN A 467 -52.12 -42.63 47.90
C GLN A 467 -52.03 -41.09 47.95
N ALA A 468 -51.20 -40.51 47.07
CA ALA A 468 -50.99 -39.07 46.98
C ALA A 468 -52.10 -38.40 46.15
N PRO A 469 -52.47 -37.12 46.39
CA PRO A 469 -53.59 -36.49 45.68
C PRO A 469 -53.54 -36.56 44.15
N ALA A 470 -52.34 -36.59 43.57
CA ALA A 470 -52.15 -36.67 42.12
C ALA A 470 -52.59 -38.01 41.49
N CYS A 471 -52.87 -39.05 42.28
CA CYS A 471 -53.46 -40.29 41.75
C CYS A 471 -54.96 -40.21 41.49
N ASP A 472 -55.67 -39.25 42.08
CA ASP A 472 -57.10 -39.02 41.86
C ASP A 472 -57.30 -38.29 40.53
N GLN A 473 -57.66 -39.04 39.50
CA GLN A 473 -57.70 -38.57 38.11
C GLN A 473 -59.11 -38.32 37.63
N ASN A 474 -60.11 -38.82 38.36
CA ASN A 474 -61.52 -38.52 38.14
C ASN A 474 -62.06 -37.48 39.12
N THR A 475 -61.24 -37.01 40.07
CA THR A 475 -61.55 -36.00 41.09
C THR A 475 -62.64 -36.40 42.07
N ASP A 476 -62.81 -37.71 42.33
CA ASP A 476 -63.81 -38.23 43.26
C ASP A 476 -63.33 -38.25 44.73
N GLY A 477 -62.09 -37.85 44.97
CA GLY A 477 -61.45 -37.74 46.28
C GLY A 477 -60.85 -39.05 46.79
N SER A 478 -60.80 -40.11 45.98
CA SER A 478 -60.27 -41.43 46.39
C SER A 478 -59.44 -42.08 45.29
N CYS A 479 -58.20 -42.48 45.59
CA CYS A 479 -57.37 -43.21 44.64
C CYS A 479 -57.74 -44.70 44.57
N THR A 480 -58.54 -45.06 43.57
CA THR A 480 -59.06 -46.40 43.31
C THR A 480 -58.61 -46.93 41.95
N PRO A 481 -58.82 -48.22 41.62
CA PRO A 481 -58.54 -48.73 40.27
C PRO A 481 -59.32 -48.01 39.15
N ALA A 482 -60.38 -47.26 39.47
CA ALA A 482 -61.10 -46.44 38.49
C ALA A 482 -60.23 -45.29 37.96
N ASP A 483 -59.32 -44.76 38.78
CA ASP A 483 -58.41 -43.67 38.41
C ASP A 483 -57.41 -44.04 37.33
N PHE A 484 -57.06 -45.33 37.20
CA PHE A 484 -56.25 -45.78 36.08
C PHE A 484 -56.96 -45.54 34.74
N SER A 485 -58.28 -45.82 34.70
CA SER A 485 -59.06 -45.61 33.48
C SER A 485 -59.25 -44.13 33.19
N ALA A 486 -59.39 -43.30 34.23
CA ALA A 486 -59.45 -41.84 34.11
C ALA A 486 -58.10 -41.25 33.65
N TRP A 487 -56.98 -41.72 34.19
CA TRP A 487 -55.64 -41.31 33.76
C TRP A 487 -55.41 -41.60 32.28
N VAL A 488 -55.76 -42.81 31.81
CA VAL A 488 -55.64 -43.17 30.39
C VAL A 488 -56.53 -42.30 29.50
N ALA A 489 -57.73 -41.94 29.98
CA ALA A 489 -58.61 -41.02 29.25
C ALA A 489 -58.02 -39.60 29.17
N ASN A 490 -57.52 -39.08 30.29
CA ASN A 490 -56.87 -37.76 30.36
C ASN A 490 -55.59 -37.72 29.50
N TYR A 491 -54.77 -38.78 29.54
CA TYR A 491 -53.55 -38.89 28.74
C TYR A 491 -53.84 -38.93 27.23
N ASN A 492 -54.91 -39.62 26.81
CA ASN A 492 -55.31 -39.66 25.40
C ASN A 492 -56.03 -38.39 24.94
N ALA A 493 -56.64 -37.63 25.86
CA ALA A 493 -57.29 -36.36 25.56
C ALA A 493 -56.26 -35.22 25.36
N GLY A 494 -55.06 -35.34 25.95
CA GLY A 494 -54.01 -34.34 25.86
C GLY A 494 -54.13 -33.22 26.92
N CYS A 495 -53.08 -32.40 26.95
CA CYS A 495 -53.13 -31.02 27.43
C CYS A 495 -53.10 -30.12 26.17
#